data_AF-A0AA41VUF9-F1
#
_entry.id   AF-A0AA41VUF9-F1
#
_cell.length_a   1.000
_cell.length_b   1.000
_cell.length_c   1.000
_cell.angle_alpha   90.00
_cell.angle_beta   90.00
_cell.angle_gamma   90.00
#
_symmetry.space_group_name_H-M   'P 1'
#
loop_
_entity.id
_entity.type
_entity.pdbx_description
1 polymer ?
#
loop_
_entity_poly.entity_id
_entity_poly.type
_entity_poly.pdbx_seq_one_letter_code
_entity_poly.pdbx_strand_id
1 'polypeptide(L)'
;LVETDPEGALEGFSEVVQMEPQKAEWGFKALKQTVKLYYRLGKYKEMMESYREMLTYIKSAVTRNYSEKCINNIMDFVSGSASQNFDLLREFYQTTLKALEEATNERLWFKTNLKLCKIWFDMGEYGKMNKILKELHKSCRLKDGTDDQKKGTQLLEVYAIEIQMYTETKNNKKLK
;
A
#
# COMPACT_ATOMS: atom_id res chain seq x y z
N LEU A 1 5.20 -14.56 -25.26
CA LEU A 1 6.54 -14.55 -24.65
C LEU A 1 6.47 -14.61 -23.13
N VAL A 2 5.82 -13.67 -22.41
CA VAL A 2 5.68 -13.78 -20.93
C VAL A 2 4.65 -14.86 -20.49
N GLU A 3 3.69 -15.22 -21.34
CA GLU A 3 2.64 -16.20 -20.98
C GLU A 3 3.03 -17.66 -21.23
N THR A 4 4.12 -17.91 -21.97
CA THR A 4 4.52 -19.27 -22.40
C THR A 4 5.69 -19.85 -21.60
N ASP A 5 6.48 -19.00 -20.92
CA ASP A 5 7.55 -19.43 -20.02
C ASP A 5 7.72 -18.41 -18.88
N PRO A 6 6.99 -18.60 -17.76
CA PRO A 6 7.08 -17.70 -16.61
C PRO A 6 8.41 -17.83 -15.87
N GLU A 7 9.12 -18.95 -15.95
CA GLU A 7 10.39 -19.14 -15.26
C GLU A 7 11.53 -18.45 -16.01
N GLY A 8 11.61 -18.61 -17.34
CA GLY A 8 12.56 -17.85 -18.16
C GLY A 8 12.32 -16.33 -18.14
N ALA A 9 11.06 -15.90 -17.98
CA ALA A 9 10.75 -14.49 -17.78
C ALA A 9 11.28 -13.94 -16.43
N LEU A 10 11.20 -14.73 -15.35
CA LEU A 10 11.74 -14.36 -14.04
C LEU A 10 13.28 -14.27 -14.08
N GLU A 11 13.93 -15.21 -14.75
CA GLU A 11 15.38 -15.21 -14.94
C GLU A 11 15.84 -13.96 -15.70
N GLY A 12 15.20 -13.66 -16.84
CA GLY A 12 15.49 -12.46 -17.61
C GLY A 12 15.24 -11.15 -16.83
N PHE A 13 14.21 -11.09 -15.97
CA PHE A 13 14.02 -9.93 -15.09
C PHE A 13 15.09 -9.83 -14.00
N SER A 14 15.55 -10.95 -13.46
CA SER A 14 16.65 -10.98 -12.48
C SER A 14 17.95 -10.48 -13.11
N GLU A 15 18.26 -10.91 -14.34
CA GLU A 15 19.42 -10.42 -15.09
C GLU A 15 19.36 -8.91 -15.30
N VAL A 16 18.20 -8.35 -15.67
CA VAL A 16 18.03 -6.90 -15.84
C VAL A 16 18.31 -6.14 -14.55
N VAL A 17 17.91 -6.67 -13.40
CA VAL A 17 18.20 -6.06 -12.09
C VAL A 17 19.70 -6.14 -11.78
N GLN A 18 20.36 -7.26 -12.07
CA GLN A 18 21.80 -7.43 -11.83
C GLN A 18 22.68 -6.59 -12.77
N MET A 19 22.25 -6.39 -14.02
CA MET A 19 22.94 -5.55 -15.00
C MET A 19 22.87 -4.05 -14.66
N GLU A 20 22.02 -3.66 -13.70
CA GLU A 20 21.85 -2.28 -13.25
C GLU A 20 22.54 -2.08 -11.88
N PRO A 21 23.87 -1.79 -11.86
CA PRO A 21 24.64 -1.73 -10.61
C PRO A 21 24.20 -0.61 -9.67
N GLN A 22 23.52 0.41 -10.20
CA GLN A 22 22.84 1.43 -9.42
C GLN A 22 21.34 1.34 -9.68
N LYS A 23 20.54 1.41 -8.62
CA LYS A 23 19.08 1.37 -8.71
C LYS A 23 18.57 2.48 -9.63
N ALA A 24 17.99 2.11 -10.77
CA ALA A 24 17.41 2.99 -11.76
C ALA A 24 16.11 2.39 -12.36
N GLU A 25 15.70 2.90 -13.52
CA GLU A 25 14.35 2.68 -14.07
C GLU A 25 14.13 1.25 -14.58
N TRP A 26 15.14 0.59 -15.14
CA TRP A 26 14.98 -0.74 -15.72
C TRP A 26 14.89 -1.81 -14.64
N GLY A 27 15.71 -1.71 -13.59
CA GLY A 27 15.58 -2.55 -12.40
C GLY A 27 14.19 -2.42 -11.77
N PHE A 28 13.67 -1.20 -11.65
CA PHE A 28 12.32 -0.98 -11.12
C PHE A 28 11.21 -1.57 -12.01
N LYS A 29 11.33 -1.46 -13.33
CA LYS A 29 10.38 -2.05 -14.29
C LYS A 29 10.42 -3.59 -14.23
N ALA A 30 11.61 -4.18 -14.16
CA ALA A 30 11.80 -5.61 -14.03
C ALA A 30 11.18 -6.14 -12.72
N LEU A 31 11.45 -5.49 -11.59
CA LEU A 31 10.86 -5.84 -10.29
C LEU A 31 9.33 -5.74 -10.30
N LYS A 32 8.78 -4.69 -10.92
CA LYS A 32 7.32 -4.56 -11.09
C LYS A 32 6.71 -5.76 -11.82
N GLN A 33 7.34 -6.23 -12.90
CA GLN A 33 6.83 -7.39 -13.65
C GLN A 33 7.03 -8.69 -12.88
N THR A 34 8.16 -8.82 -12.18
CA THR A 34 8.47 -9.94 -11.29
C THR A 34 7.39 -10.11 -10.21
N VAL A 35 7.01 -9.02 -9.53
CA VAL A 35 5.91 -9.02 -8.54
C VAL A 35 4.59 -9.49 -9.13
N LYS A 36 4.23 -9.00 -10.33
CA LYS A 36 2.99 -9.42 -11.00
C LYS A 36 3.02 -10.89 -11.42
N LEU A 37 4.18 -11.37 -11.84
CA LEU A 37 4.37 -12.75 -12.31
C LEU A 37 4.30 -13.73 -11.14
N TYR A 38 5.03 -13.47 -10.04
CA TYR A 38 4.93 -14.29 -8.83
C TYR A 38 3.51 -14.34 -8.26
N TYR A 39 2.79 -13.22 -8.30
CA TYR A 39 1.40 -13.18 -7.90
C TYR A 39 0.51 -14.08 -8.78
N ARG A 40 0.68 -14.07 -10.10
CA ARG A 40 -0.05 -14.96 -11.03
C ARG A 40 0.29 -16.44 -10.81
N LEU A 41 1.51 -16.75 -10.38
CA LEU A 41 1.98 -18.09 -10.08
C LEU A 41 1.57 -18.58 -8.67
N GLY A 42 0.93 -17.74 -7.85
CA GLY A 42 0.59 -18.06 -6.45
C GLY A 42 1.79 -18.11 -5.50
N LYS A 43 2.99 -17.70 -5.96
CA LYS A 43 4.23 -17.64 -5.18
C LYS A 43 4.28 -16.36 -4.35
N TYR A 44 3.43 -16.29 -3.33
CA TYR A 44 3.19 -15.05 -2.58
C TYR A 44 4.37 -14.60 -1.71
N LYS A 45 5.21 -15.53 -1.24
CA LYS A 45 6.39 -15.19 -0.43
C LYS A 45 7.43 -14.47 -1.29
N GLU A 46 7.75 -15.05 -2.43
CA GLU A 46 8.69 -14.51 -3.42
C GLU A 46 8.17 -13.18 -3.99
N MET A 47 6.85 -13.09 -4.23
CA MET A 47 6.19 -11.84 -4.60
C MET A 47 6.47 -10.72 -3.58
N MET A 48 6.32 -11.01 -2.28
CA MET A 48 6.55 -10.03 -1.22
C MET A 48 8.02 -9.65 -1.07
N GLU A 49 8.94 -10.58 -1.30
CA GLU A 49 10.39 -10.30 -1.34
C GLU A 49 10.74 -9.34 -2.49
N SER A 50 10.31 -9.64 -3.71
CA SER A 50 10.50 -8.74 -4.85
C SER A 50 9.81 -7.39 -4.66
N TYR A 51 8.65 -7.37 -3.99
CA TYR A 51 7.95 -6.13 -3.69
C TYR A 51 8.73 -5.25 -2.70
N ARG A 52 9.31 -5.84 -1.65
CA ARG A 52 10.19 -5.11 -0.72
C ARG A 52 11.39 -4.53 -1.44
N GLU A 53 12.01 -5.32 -2.31
CA GLU A 53 13.14 -4.86 -3.11
C GLU A 53 12.73 -3.67 -4.00
N MET A 54 11.59 -3.78 -4.69
CA MET A 54 11.01 -2.72 -5.50
C MET A 54 10.76 -1.42 -4.70
N LEU A 55 10.26 -1.53 -3.46
CA LEU A 55 10.04 -0.35 -2.61
C LEU A 55 11.33 0.40 -2.29
N THR A 56 12.49 -0.27 -2.29
CA THR A 56 13.78 0.40 -2.07
C THR A 56 14.17 1.37 -3.19
N TYR A 57 13.63 1.18 -4.41
CA TYR A 57 13.87 2.06 -5.56
C TYR A 57 13.07 3.36 -5.46
N ILE A 58 11.96 3.35 -4.72
CA ILE A 58 11.03 4.49 -4.63
C ILE A 58 11.65 5.73 -3.98
N LYS A 59 12.70 5.54 -3.18
CA LYS A 59 13.38 6.64 -2.49
C LYS A 59 14.29 7.47 -3.41
N SER A 60 14.93 6.85 -4.38
CA SER A 60 16.05 7.49 -5.11
C SER A 60 16.08 7.22 -6.61
N ALA A 61 15.52 6.10 -7.07
CA ALA A 61 15.66 5.65 -8.45
C ALA A 61 14.56 6.18 -9.38
N VAL A 62 13.40 6.55 -8.82
CA VAL A 62 12.20 6.92 -9.59
C VAL A 62 11.48 8.13 -9.01
N THR A 63 10.80 8.88 -9.88
CA THR A 63 10.03 10.05 -9.43
C THR A 63 8.86 9.64 -8.53
N ARG A 64 8.46 10.54 -7.63
CA ARG A 64 7.34 10.33 -6.70
C ARG A 64 6.03 10.00 -7.44
N ASN A 65 5.75 10.68 -8.54
CA ASN A 65 4.55 10.45 -9.36
C ASN A 65 4.57 9.07 -10.04
N TYR A 66 5.73 8.65 -10.55
CA TYR A 66 5.86 7.33 -11.17
C TYR A 66 5.73 6.21 -10.13
N SER A 67 6.35 6.39 -8.97
CA SER A 67 6.21 5.48 -7.82
C SER A 67 4.76 5.34 -7.37
N GLU A 68 4.04 6.46 -7.25
CA GLU A 68 2.63 6.48 -6.90
C GLU A 68 1.77 5.73 -7.91
N LYS A 69 1.98 6.00 -9.21
CA LYS A 69 1.29 5.26 -10.27
C LYS A 69 1.60 3.77 -10.18
N CYS A 70 2.85 3.39 -9.92
CA CYS A 70 3.27 2.00 -9.86
C CYS A 70 2.65 1.25 -8.66
N ILE A 71 2.74 1.82 -7.46
CA ILE A 71 2.14 1.24 -6.25
C ILE A 71 0.63 1.11 -6.43
N ASN A 72 -0.07 2.13 -6.94
CA ASN A 72 -1.52 2.04 -7.20
C ASN A 72 -1.85 0.89 -8.16
N ASN A 73 -1.09 0.73 -9.25
CA ASN A 73 -1.30 -0.37 -10.19
C ASN A 73 -1.08 -1.75 -9.55
N ILE A 74 -0.10 -1.90 -8.66
CA ILE A 74 0.13 -3.18 -7.96
C ILE A 74 -0.97 -3.40 -6.91
N MET A 75 -1.34 -2.35 -6.15
CA MET A 75 -2.44 -2.40 -5.19
C MET A 75 -3.72 -2.86 -5.86
N ASP A 76 -4.13 -2.25 -6.97
CA ASP A 76 -5.37 -2.59 -7.66
C ASP A 76 -5.32 -4.02 -8.24
N PHE A 77 -4.13 -4.47 -8.66
CA PHE A 77 -3.92 -5.85 -9.15
C PHE A 77 -4.05 -6.88 -8.01
N VAL A 78 -3.45 -6.62 -6.85
CA VAL A 78 -3.51 -7.50 -5.68
C VAL A 78 -4.90 -7.44 -5.04
N SER A 79 -5.47 -6.27 -4.81
CA SER A 79 -6.79 -6.13 -4.17
C SER A 79 -7.94 -6.68 -5.02
N GLY A 80 -7.80 -6.69 -6.35
CA GLY A 80 -8.82 -7.21 -7.26
C GLY A 80 -8.93 -8.74 -7.28
N SER A 81 -7.87 -9.46 -6.88
CA SER A 81 -7.84 -10.94 -6.91
C SER A 81 -7.45 -11.61 -5.59
N ALA A 82 -6.89 -10.87 -4.63
CA ALA A 82 -6.50 -11.36 -3.31
C ALA A 82 -7.55 -11.10 -2.23
N SER A 83 -8.80 -10.81 -2.61
CA SER A 83 -9.93 -10.73 -1.66
C SER A 83 -10.12 -12.02 -0.83
N GLN A 84 -9.43 -13.10 -1.19
CA GLN A 84 -9.39 -14.37 -0.44
C GLN A 84 -8.15 -14.56 0.45
N ASN A 85 -7.08 -13.77 0.31
CA ASN A 85 -5.85 -13.89 1.12
C ASN A 85 -5.57 -12.60 1.90
N PHE A 86 -6.32 -12.45 3.00
CA PHE A 86 -6.26 -11.29 3.88
C PHE A 86 -4.88 -11.07 4.52
N ASP A 87 -4.16 -12.14 4.86
CA ASP A 87 -2.83 -12.03 5.46
C ASP A 87 -1.81 -11.45 4.47
N LEU A 88 -1.87 -11.87 3.21
CA LEU A 88 -1.05 -11.29 2.14
C LEU A 88 -1.39 -9.81 1.92
N LEU A 89 -2.68 -9.47 1.81
CA LEU A 89 -3.11 -8.08 1.64
C LEU A 89 -2.61 -7.22 2.79
N ARG A 90 -2.78 -7.69 4.03
CA ARG A 90 -2.29 -7.01 5.22
C ARG A 90 -0.78 -6.76 5.14
N GLU A 91 0.01 -7.80 4.90
CA GLU A 91 1.47 -7.69 4.83
C GLU A 91 1.91 -6.72 3.73
N PHE A 92 1.23 -6.80 2.57
CA PHE A 92 1.43 -5.89 1.45
C PHE A 92 1.20 -4.43 1.87
N TYR A 93 0.01 -4.09 2.37
CA TYR A 93 -0.33 -2.72 2.77
C TYR A 93 0.58 -2.19 3.89
N GLN A 94 0.90 -3.00 4.91
CA GLN A 94 1.81 -2.59 5.98
C GLN A 94 3.22 -2.29 5.45
N THR A 95 3.71 -3.12 4.54
CA THR A 95 5.03 -2.91 3.90
C THR A 95 5.04 -1.65 3.03
N THR A 96 3.97 -1.44 2.24
CA THR A 96 3.80 -0.23 1.43
C THR A 96 3.80 1.03 2.30
N LEU A 97 3.01 1.06 3.39
CA LEU A 97 2.88 2.23 4.26
C LEU A 97 4.20 2.62 4.90
N LYS A 98 4.98 1.65 5.37
CA LYS A 98 6.30 1.90 5.94
C LYS A 98 7.24 2.55 4.91
N ALA A 99 7.26 2.04 3.68
CA ALA A 99 8.08 2.63 2.63
C ALA A 99 7.61 4.04 2.22
N LEU A 100 6.29 4.29 2.23
CA LEU A 100 5.72 5.60 1.90
C LEU A 100 5.96 6.66 2.98
N GLU A 101 5.94 6.26 4.24
CA GLU A 101 6.29 7.12 5.38
C GLU A 101 7.76 7.57 5.26
N GLU A 102 8.66 6.62 5.02
CA GLU A 102 10.09 6.91 4.80
C GLU A 102 10.33 7.76 3.55
N ALA A 103 9.48 7.66 2.52
CA ALA A 103 9.55 8.45 1.29
C ALA A 103 8.85 9.82 1.40
N THR A 104 8.30 10.19 2.57
CA THR A 104 7.53 11.43 2.82
C THR A 104 6.37 11.65 1.83
N ASN A 105 5.75 10.56 1.37
CA ASN A 105 4.66 10.63 0.41
C ASN A 105 3.27 10.75 1.07
N GLU A 106 3.01 11.87 1.76
CA GLU A 106 1.78 12.08 2.55
C GLU A 106 0.48 11.76 1.80
N ARG A 107 0.33 12.23 0.55
CA ARG A 107 -0.90 12.03 -0.23
C ARG A 107 -1.21 10.56 -0.47
N LEU A 108 -0.22 9.80 -0.93
CA LEU A 108 -0.39 8.38 -1.22
C LEU A 108 -0.50 7.57 0.07
N TRP A 109 0.29 7.93 1.09
CA TRP A 109 0.21 7.33 2.43
C TRP A 109 -1.23 7.45 2.99
N PHE A 110 -1.85 8.62 2.89
CA PHE A 110 -3.21 8.84 3.36
C PHE A 110 -4.24 7.95 2.63
N LYS A 111 -4.20 7.95 1.30
CA LYS A 111 -5.09 7.09 0.49
C LYS A 111 -4.91 5.60 0.77
N THR A 112 -3.66 5.18 0.98
CA THR A 112 -3.32 3.78 1.28
C THR A 112 -3.86 3.38 2.65
N ASN A 113 -3.73 4.25 3.65
CA ASN A 113 -4.32 4.04 4.98
C ASN A 113 -5.85 3.95 4.94
N LEU A 114 -6.53 4.78 4.14
CA LEU A 114 -7.99 4.67 3.98
C LEU A 114 -8.41 3.32 3.39
N LYS A 115 -7.69 2.82 2.37
CA LYS A 115 -7.93 1.48 1.80
C LYS A 115 -7.71 0.40 2.86
N LEU A 116 -6.63 0.50 3.63
CA LEU A 116 -6.32 -0.45 4.70
C LEU A 116 -7.38 -0.43 5.82
N CYS A 117 -7.90 0.74 6.20
CA CYS A 117 -9.00 0.85 7.16
C CYS A 117 -10.26 0.10 6.68
N LYS A 118 -10.60 0.20 5.39
CA LYS A 118 -11.74 -0.54 4.82
C LYS A 118 -11.53 -2.05 4.88
N ILE A 119 -10.32 -2.52 4.59
CA ILE A 119 -10.00 -3.96 4.72
C ILE A 119 -10.14 -4.42 6.18
N TRP A 120 -9.63 -3.65 7.15
CA TRP A 120 -9.80 -4.01 8.55
C TRP A 120 -11.26 -3.97 9.01
N PHE A 121 -12.05 -3.04 8.47
CA PHE A 121 -13.48 -2.97 8.70
C PHE A 121 -14.19 -4.23 8.18
N ASP A 122 -13.91 -4.64 6.94
CA ASP A 122 -14.48 -5.85 6.32
C ASP A 122 -14.07 -7.14 7.07
N MET A 123 -12.88 -7.15 7.68
CA MET A 123 -12.40 -8.25 8.53
C MET A 123 -12.93 -8.23 9.97
N GLY A 124 -13.60 -7.16 10.42
CA GLY A 124 -14.02 -6.99 11.82
C GLY A 124 -12.88 -6.70 12.81
N GLU A 125 -11.69 -6.35 12.32
CA GLU A 125 -10.48 -6.10 13.13
C GLU A 125 -10.39 -4.63 13.60
N TYR A 126 -11.43 -4.18 14.31
CA TYR A 126 -11.59 -2.78 14.70
C TYR A 126 -10.47 -2.23 15.59
N GLY A 127 -9.78 -3.10 16.34
CA GLY A 127 -8.63 -2.71 17.17
C GLY A 127 -7.46 -2.18 16.35
N LYS A 128 -7.20 -2.77 15.17
CA LYS A 128 -6.13 -2.34 14.25
C LYS A 128 -6.58 -1.13 13.42
N MET A 129 -7.83 -1.14 12.97
CA MET A 129 -8.45 -0.01 12.29
C MET A 129 -8.34 1.29 13.11
N ASN A 130 -8.65 1.22 14.42
CA ASN A 130 -8.59 2.38 15.31
C ASN A 130 -7.16 2.94 15.48
N LYS A 131 -6.11 2.12 15.32
CA LYS A 131 -4.72 2.63 15.34
C LYS A 131 -4.44 3.48 14.10
N ILE A 132 -4.85 3.00 12.92
CA ILE A 132 -4.67 3.73 11.66
C ILE A 132 -5.49 5.01 11.64
N LEU A 133 -6.74 4.97 12.12
CA LEU A 133 -7.60 6.15 12.22
C LEU A 133 -6.98 7.27 13.08
N LYS A 134 -6.31 6.91 14.18
CA LYS A 134 -5.57 7.90 15.00
C LYS A 134 -4.40 8.53 14.24
N GLU A 135 -3.67 7.74 13.45
CA GLU A 135 -2.58 8.26 12.61
C GLU A 135 -3.11 9.17 11.51
N LEU A 136 -4.22 8.79 10.87
CA LEU A 136 -4.91 9.62 9.87
C LEU A 136 -5.39 10.94 10.48
N HIS A 137 -6.02 10.90 11.66
CA HIS A 137 -6.42 12.09 12.41
C HIS A 137 -5.24 12.99 12.72
N LYS A 138 -4.14 12.43 13.22
CA LYS A 138 -2.92 13.18 13.50
C LYS A 138 -2.36 13.84 12.24
N SER A 139 -2.45 13.18 11.08
CA SER A 139 -2.00 13.72 9.80
C SER A 139 -2.86 14.90 9.30
N CYS A 140 -4.10 15.03 9.79
CA CYS A 140 -5.03 16.11 9.49
C CYS A 140 -5.00 17.24 10.54
N ARG A 141 -4.19 17.12 11.60
CA ARG A 141 -4.03 18.16 12.63
C ARG A 141 -2.73 18.92 12.46
N LEU A 142 -2.76 20.19 12.81
CA LEU A 142 -1.60 21.06 12.91
C LEU A 142 -0.82 20.75 14.20
N LYS A 143 0.42 21.28 14.30
CA LYS A 143 1.29 21.08 15.47
C LYS A 143 0.71 21.65 16.77
N ASP A 144 -0.21 22.61 16.66
CA ASP A 144 -0.94 23.21 17.77
C ASP A 144 -2.16 22.39 18.23
N GLY A 145 -2.45 21.27 17.55
CA GLY A 145 -3.57 20.39 17.85
C GLY A 145 -4.90 20.79 17.20
N THR A 146 -4.94 21.90 16.45
CA THR A 146 -6.12 22.32 15.68
C THR A 146 -6.22 21.57 14.36
N ASP A 147 -7.43 21.47 13.81
CA ASP A 147 -7.65 20.81 12.52
C ASP A 147 -7.07 21.66 11.38
N ASP A 148 -6.31 21.02 10.47
CA ASP A 148 -5.79 21.66 9.28
C ASP A 148 -6.94 21.90 8.30
N GLN A 149 -7.39 23.15 8.19
CA GLN A 149 -8.47 23.55 7.26
C GLN A 149 -8.16 23.17 5.80
N LYS A 150 -6.89 23.06 5.41
CA LYS A 150 -6.52 22.61 4.05
C LYS A 150 -6.77 21.12 3.83
N LYS A 151 -6.83 20.34 4.90
CA LYS A 151 -7.12 18.89 4.90
C LYS A 151 -8.56 18.58 5.31
N GLY A 152 -9.47 19.57 5.27
CA GLY A 152 -10.87 19.40 5.68
C GLY A 152 -11.59 18.24 4.99
N THR A 153 -11.43 18.07 3.67
CA THR A 153 -12.03 16.94 2.92
C THR A 153 -11.48 15.59 3.38
N GLN A 154 -10.18 15.51 3.64
CA GLN A 154 -9.52 14.30 4.14
C GLN A 154 -10.03 13.94 5.54
N LEU A 155 -10.18 14.95 6.40
CA LEU A 155 -10.70 14.77 7.74
C LEU A 155 -12.16 14.28 7.73
N LEU A 156 -13.00 14.79 6.82
CA LEU A 156 -14.36 14.29 6.64
C LEU A 156 -14.41 12.82 6.22
N GLU A 157 -13.49 12.37 5.34
CA GLU A 157 -13.39 10.96 4.97
C GLU A 157 -13.01 10.06 6.16
N VAL A 158 -12.12 10.54 7.04
CA VAL A 158 -11.74 9.82 8.27
C VAL A 158 -12.93 9.70 9.21
N TYR A 159 -13.66 10.80 9.44
CA TYR A 159 -14.86 10.78 10.28
C TYR A 159 -15.95 9.86 9.71
N ALA A 160 -16.15 9.84 8.39
CA ALA A 160 -17.13 8.95 7.76
C ALA A 160 -16.83 7.47 8.07
N ILE A 161 -15.56 7.07 7.98
CA ILE A 161 -15.10 5.70 8.29
C ILE A 161 -15.25 5.40 9.80
N GLU A 162 -14.97 6.36 10.68
CA GLU A 162 -15.16 6.20 12.13
C GLU A 162 -16.63 5.99 12.51
N ILE A 163 -17.52 6.79 11.92
CA ILE A 163 -18.97 6.66 12.16
C ILE A 163 -19.47 5.29 11.71
N GLN A 164 -19.03 4.81 10.54
CA GLN A 164 -19.34 3.46 10.07
C GLN A 164 -18.85 2.38 11.05
N MET A 165 -17.60 2.48 11.51
CA MET A 165 -17.02 1.59 12.51
C MET A 165 -17.82 1.57 13.83
N TYR A 166 -18.20 2.74 14.35
CA TYR A 166 -18.95 2.83 15.61
C TYR A 166 -20.39 2.32 15.50
N THR A 167 -21.00 2.52 14.33
CA THR A 167 -22.34 1.98 14.01
C THR A 167 -22.31 0.46 14.02
N GLU A 168 -21.33 -0.15 13.35
CA GLU A 168 -21.20 -1.62 13.24
C GLU A 168 -20.85 -2.27 14.59
N THR A 169 -19.97 -1.64 15.37
CA THR A 169 -19.57 -2.15 16.70
C THR A 169 -20.62 -1.91 17.79
N LYS A 170 -21.79 -1.35 17.44
CA LYS A 170 -22.87 -0.94 18.37
C LYS A 170 -22.38 -0.07 19.54
N ASN A 171 -21.26 0.62 19.36
CA ASN A 171 -20.62 1.40 20.41
C ASN A 171 -21.18 2.83 20.44
N ASN A 172 -22.51 2.93 20.63
CA ASN A 172 -23.28 4.19 20.63
C ASN A 172 -22.84 5.22 21.68
N LYS A 173 -21.93 4.86 22.59
CA LYS A 173 -21.39 5.78 23.61
C LYS A 173 -20.34 6.76 23.06
N LYS A 174 -19.73 6.50 21.89
CA LYS A 174 -18.71 7.36 21.25
C LYS A 174 -19.22 8.19 20.07
N LEU A 175 -20.50 8.03 19.73
CA LEU A 175 -21.21 8.81 18.70
C LEU A 175 -21.85 10.10 19.25
N LYS A 176 -21.67 10.37 20.56
CA LYS A 176 -22.15 11.57 21.25
C LYS A 176 -20.98 12.48 21.61
#